data_AF-A0A5R9LT51-F1
#
_entry.id   AF-A0A5R9LT51-F1
#
_cell.length_a   1.000
_cell.length_b   1.000
_cell.length_c   1.000
_cell.angle_alpha   90.00
_cell.angle_beta   90.00
_cell.angle_gamma   90.00
#
_symmetry.space_group_name_H-M   'P 1'
#
loop_
_entity.id
_entity.type
_entity.pdbx_description
1 polymer ?
#
loop_
_entity_poly.entity_id
_entity_poly.type
_entity_poly.pdbx_seq_one_letter_code
_entity_poly.pdbx_strand_id
1 'polypeptide(L)'
;MTPDELERQVETLDLINNELAARLARQAESGSKIDTKAVLLVGFAATAAQFLASRHAQAVLAGLAFGAYAVAFGFGVSAFRVAAYKDVEPRPMFDRYGRRSKAEALVHLASARVKAFEKNADQHECRAKRWWISLAALTLGLILSVAAIVQTG
;
A
#
# COMPACT_ATOMS: atom_id res chain seq x y z
N MET A 1 10.42 23.04 26.67
CA MET A 1 9.21 23.86 26.60
C MET A 1 8.55 23.78 27.95
N THR A 2 8.29 24.91 28.58
CA THR A 2 7.59 24.95 29.87
C THR A 2 6.08 24.71 29.65
N PRO A 3 5.33 24.23 30.65
CA PRO A 3 3.89 24.03 30.55
C PRO A 3 3.14 25.29 30.09
N ASP A 4 3.57 26.47 30.58
CA ASP A 4 2.98 27.77 30.23
C ASP A 4 3.22 28.16 28.76
N GLU A 5 4.38 27.81 28.20
CA GLU A 5 4.67 28.00 26.78
C GLU A 5 3.82 27.08 25.90
N LEU A 6 3.56 25.85 26.36
CA LEU A 6 2.71 24.87 25.69
C LEU A 6 1.26 25.36 25.63
N GLU A 7 0.78 25.92 26.72
CA GLU A 7 -0.60 26.39 26.86
C GLU A 7 -0.89 27.60 25.96
N ARG A 8 0.08 28.49 25.78
CA ARG A 8 0.01 29.59 24.80
C ARG A 8 0.03 29.15 23.34
N GLN A 9 0.45 27.91 23.07
CA GLN A 9 0.56 27.35 21.72
C GLN A 9 -0.56 26.35 21.38
N VAL A 10 -1.58 26.21 22.23
CA VAL A 10 -2.67 25.24 22.03
C VAL A 10 -3.35 25.39 20.68
N GLU A 11 -3.67 26.61 20.24
CA GLU A 11 -4.31 26.85 18.93
C GLU A 11 -3.41 26.41 17.78
N THR A 12 -2.12 26.74 17.85
CA THR A 12 -1.12 26.30 16.86
C THR A 12 -1.00 24.78 16.84
N LEU A 13 -0.99 24.13 18.02
CA LEU A 13 -0.93 22.68 18.15
C LEU A 13 -2.19 22.00 17.62
N ASP A 14 -3.37 22.57 17.84
CA ASP A 14 -4.64 22.10 17.25
C ASP A 14 -4.57 22.16 15.72
N LEU A 15 -4.09 23.27 15.16
CA LEU A 15 -3.93 23.42 13.71
C LEU A 15 -2.96 22.40 13.12
N ILE A 16 -1.80 22.21 13.75
CA ILE A 16 -0.81 21.18 13.34
C ILE A 16 -1.43 19.79 13.40
N ASN A 17 -2.16 19.47 14.47
CA ASN A 17 -2.80 18.17 14.62
C ASN A 17 -3.84 17.93 13.53
N ASN A 18 -4.67 18.92 13.21
CA ASN A 18 -5.67 18.82 12.16
C ASN A 18 -5.03 18.60 10.78
N GLU A 19 -3.96 19.32 10.45
CA GLU A 19 -3.23 19.11 9.20
C GLU A 19 -2.56 17.73 9.14
N LEU A 20 -1.98 17.25 10.25
CA LEU A 20 -1.41 15.89 10.31
C LEU A 20 -2.48 14.81 10.13
N ALA A 21 -3.68 14.99 10.70
CA ALA A 21 -4.81 14.08 10.49
C ALA A 21 -5.24 14.07 9.02
N ALA A 22 -5.38 15.25 8.42
CA ALA A 22 -5.75 15.37 7.00
C ALA A 22 -4.70 14.71 6.09
N ARG A 23 -3.40 14.86 6.38
CA ARG A 23 -2.32 14.20 5.65
C ARG A 23 -2.38 12.68 5.79
N LEU A 24 -2.57 12.16 7.00
CA LEU A 24 -2.74 10.72 7.24
C LEU A 24 -3.94 10.14 6.48
N ALA A 25 -5.07 10.84 6.47
CA ALA A 25 -6.27 10.44 5.73
C ALA A 25 -6.00 10.37 4.22
N ARG A 26 -5.36 11.40 3.64
CA ARG A 26 -4.95 11.39 2.22
C ARG A 26 -3.99 10.24 1.90
N GLN A 27 -3.05 9.96 2.81
CA GLN A 27 -2.08 8.88 2.66
C GLN A 27 -2.76 7.50 2.69
N ALA A 28 -3.77 7.32 3.56
CA ALA A 28 -4.59 6.11 3.63
C ALA A 28 -5.44 5.90 2.37
N GLU A 29 -6.08 6.97 1.87
CA GLU A 29 -6.86 6.92 0.63
C GLU A 29 -5.98 6.60 -0.60
N SER A 30 -4.76 7.13 -0.64
CA SER A 30 -3.80 6.75 -1.70
C SER A 30 -3.43 5.26 -1.65
N GLY A 31 -3.44 4.65 -0.45
CA GLY A 31 -3.15 3.23 -0.26
C GLY A 31 -4.25 2.31 -0.76
N SER A 32 -5.50 2.63 -0.46
CA SER A 32 -6.65 1.83 -0.92
C SER A 32 -6.75 1.76 -2.46
N LYS A 33 -6.28 2.79 -3.16
CA LYS A 33 -6.16 2.80 -4.63
C LYS A 33 -5.16 1.77 -5.14
N ILE A 34 -4.03 1.56 -4.44
CA ILE A 34 -3.05 0.53 -4.80
C ILE A 34 -3.66 -0.87 -4.58
N ASP A 35 -4.39 -1.07 -3.48
CA ASP A 35 -5.03 -2.35 -3.17
C ASP A 35 -6.03 -2.76 -4.26
N THR A 36 -6.88 -1.82 -4.70
CA THR A 36 -7.86 -2.06 -5.78
C THR A 36 -7.16 -2.46 -7.08
N LYS A 37 -6.10 -1.74 -7.46
CA LYS A 37 -5.31 -2.03 -8.66
C LYS A 37 -4.62 -3.39 -8.58
N ALA A 38 -4.11 -3.76 -7.40
CA ALA A 38 -3.45 -5.04 -7.19
C ALA A 38 -4.44 -6.20 -7.32
N VAL A 39 -5.64 -6.10 -6.76
CA VAL A 39 -6.68 -7.13 -6.89
C VAL A 39 -7.08 -7.33 -8.35
N LEU A 40 -7.28 -6.24 -9.10
CA LEU A 40 -7.58 -6.30 -10.54
C LEU A 40 -6.45 -6.98 -11.32
N LEU A 41 -5.19 -6.63 -11.02
CA LEU A 41 -4.02 -7.22 -11.66
C LEU A 41 -3.94 -8.73 -11.40
N VAL A 42 -4.13 -9.15 -10.16
CA VAL A 42 -4.14 -10.57 -9.76
C VAL A 42 -5.23 -11.35 -10.49
N GLY A 43 -6.45 -10.80 -10.55
CA GLY A 43 -7.55 -11.41 -11.31
C GLY A 43 -7.24 -11.52 -12.80
N PHE A 44 -6.68 -10.46 -13.39
CA PHE A 44 -6.29 -10.46 -14.80
C PHE A 44 -5.17 -11.46 -15.10
N ALA A 45 -4.17 -11.58 -14.23
CA ALA A 45 -3.09 -12.58 -14.35
C ALA A 45 -3.65 -14.01 -14.35
N ALA A 46 -4.62 -14.30 -13.47
CA ALA A 46 -5.28 -15.61 -13.42
C ALA A 46 -6.05 -15.91 -14.72
N THR A 47 -6.84 -14.95 -15.20
CA THR A 47 -7.59 -15.09 -16.46
C THR A 47 -6.66 -15.26 -17.67
N ALA A 48 -5.56 -14.50 -17.74
CA ALA A 48 -4.58 -14.60 -18.82
C ALA A 48 -3.87 -15.97 -18.81
N ALA A 49 -3.53 -16.49 -17.64
CA ALA A 49 -2.98 -17.84 -17.50
C ALA A 49 -3.99 -18.91 -17.95
N GLN A 50 -5.26 -18.82 -17.54
CA GLN A 50 -6.31 -19.74 -17.99
C GLN A 50 -6.50 -19.68 -19.51
N PHE A 51 -6.48 -18.48 -20.09
CA PHE A 51 -6.58 -18.31 -21.54
C PHE A 51 -5.42 -19.01 -22.26
N LEU A 52 -4.17 -18.79 -21.84
CA LEU A 52 -3.01 -19.45 -22.42
C LEU A 52 -3.10 -20.98 -22.29
N ALA A 53 -3.55 -21.49 -21.14
CA ALA A 53 -3.71 -22.92 -20.91
C ALA A 53 -4.74 -23.57 -21.85
N SER A 54 -5.73 -22.80 -22.32
CA SER A 54 -6.76 -23.29 -23.26
C SER A 54 -6.31 -23.29 -24.73
N ARG A 55 -5.13 -22.74 -25.05
CA ARG A 55 -4.64 -22.59 -26.41
C ARG A 55 -3.54 -23.59 -26.73
N HIS A 56 -3.43 -23.96 -28.00
CA HIS A 56 -2.23 -24.62 -28.52
C HIS A 56 -1.14 -23.57 -28.61
N ALA A 57 -0.10 -23.75 -27.79
CA ALA A 57 0.98 -22.79 -27.63
C ALA A 57 2.31 -23.53 -27.52
N GLN A 58 3.38 -22.87 -27.95
CA GLN A 58 4.72 -23.45 -27.95
C GLN A 58 5.18 -23.63 -26.51
N ALA A 59 5.53 -24.87 -26.15
CA ALA A 59 5.73 -25.27 -24.76
C ALA A 59 6.74 -24.39 -23.99
N VAL A 60 7.85 -24.01 -24.62
CA VAL A 60 8.90 -23.19 -23.97
C VAL A 60 8.41 -21.78 -23.66
N LEU A 61 7.83 -21.09 -24.64
CA LEU A 61 7.31 -19.73 -24.46
C LEU A 61 6.11 -19.71 -23.51
N ALA A 62 5.23 -20.72 -23.60
CA ALA A 62 4.12 -20.87 -22.68
C ALA A 62 4.61 -21.07 -21.24
N GLY A 63 5.64 -21.88 -21.01
CA GLY A 63 6.26 -22.07 -19.70
C GLY A 63 6.81 -20.76 -19.11
N LEU A 64 7.51 -19.96 -19.92
CA LEU A 64 8.00 -18.64 -19.49
C LEU A 64 6.86 -17.67 -19.18
N ALA A 65 5.79 -17.68 -19.99
CA ALA A 65 4.61 -16.86 -19.74
C ALA A 65 3.90 -17.23 -18.43
N PHE A 66 3.74 -18.53 -18.14
CA PHE A 66 3.20 -18.98 -16.85
C PHE A 66 4.08 -18.58 -15.67
N GLY A 67 5.40 -18.68 -15.81
CA GLY A 67 6.34 -18.17 -14.80
C GLY A 67 6.14 -16.68 -14.53
N ALA A 68 6.02 -15.88 -15.59
CA ALA A 68 5.77 -14.44 -15.48
C ALA A 68 4.41 -14.13 -14.82
N TYR A 69 3.34 -14.86 -15.16
CA TYR A 69 2.04 -14.73 -14.50
C TYR A 69 2.07 -15.15 -13.04
N ALA A 70 2.83 -16.20 -12.68
CA ALA A 70 3.00 -16.62 -11.29
C ALA A 70 3.73 -15.54 -10.46
N VAL A 71 4.77 -14.92 -11.02
CA VAL A 71 5.46 -13.77 -10.40
C VAL A 71 4.50 -12.60 -10.24
N ALA A 72 3.75 -12.23 -11.28
CA ALA A 72 2.76 -11.17 -11.21
C ALA A 72 1.71 -11.45 -10.12
N PHE A 73 1.17 -12.66 -10.08
CA PHE A 73 0.19 -13.07 -9.07
C PHE A 73 0.77 -12.99 -7.66
N GLY A 74 1.97 -13.54 -7.43
CA GLY A 74 2.64 -13.53 -6.13
C GLY A 74 2.94 -12.11 -5.63
N PHE A 75 3.49 -11.25 -6.48
CA PHE A 75 3.77 -9.86 -6.11
C PHE A 75 2.50 -9.04 -5.91
N GLY A 76 1.48 -9.23 -6.75
CA GLY A 76 0.17 -8.60 -6.59
C GLY A 76 -0.52 -8.97 -5.28
N VAL A 77 -0.51 -10.26 -4.92
CA VAL A 77 -0.99 -10.72 -3.60
C VAL A 77 -0.15 -10.16 -2.47
N SER A 78 1.18 -10.10 -2.61
CA SER A 78 2.07 -9.55 -1.58
C SER A 78 1.89 -8.05 -1.35
N ALA A 79 1.41 -7.31 -2.36
CA ALA A 79 1.06 -5.90 -2.24
C ALA A 79 -0.20 -5.71 -1.40
N PHE A 80 -1.14 -6.67 -1.46
CA PHE A 80 -2.36 -6.71 -0.64
C PHE A 80 -2.12 -7.23 0.79
N ARG A 81 -1.28 -8.26 0.96
CA ARG A 81 -1.39 -9.15 2.13
C ARG A 81 -0.90 -8.61 3.48
N VAL A 82 -0.15 -7.51 3.60
CA VAL A 82 0.37 -7.11 4.92
C VAL A 82 0.41 -5.59 5.13
N ALA A 83 -0.57 -5.11 5.90
CA ALA A 83 -0.47 -4.16 7.01
C ALA A 83 -1.70 -3.24 6.98
N ALA A 84 -2.56 -3.36 7.99
CA ALA A 84 -3.52 -2.32 8.29
C ALA A 84 -2.76 -1.00 8.38
N TYR A 85 -3.26 0.02 7.70
CA TYR A 85 -2.70 1.36 7.76
C TYR A 85 -2.50 1.73 9.22
N LYS A 86 -1.27 2.08 9.63
CA LYS A 86 -1.04 2.39 11.04
C LYS A 86 -1.67 3.74 11.32
N ASP A 87 -2.65 3.74 12.20
CA ASP A 87 -3.22 4.93 12.77
C ASP A 87 -2.87 5.00 14.27
N VAL A 88 -3.19 6.12 14.90
CA VAL A 88 -3.04 6.30 16.34
C VAL A 88 -3.98 5.34 17.07
N GLU A 89 -3.43 4.50 17.94
CA GLU A 89 -4.24 3.55 18.70
C GLU A 89 -5.12 4.28 19.73
N PRO A 90 -6.45 4.15 19.66
CA PRO A 90 -7.36 5.00 20.45
C PRO A 90 -7.31 4.70 21.96
N ARG A 91 -7.16 3.42 22.34
CA ARG A 91 -7.14 2.99 23.76
C ARG A 91 -5.90 3.48 24.52
N PRO A 92 -4.66 3.20 24.08
CA PRO A 92 -3.47 3.71 24.75
C PRO A 92 -3.41 5.24 24.78
N MET A 93 -4.02 5.90 23.81
CA MET A 93 -4.05 7.35 23.76
C MET A 93 -4.96 7.94 24.84
N PHE A 94 -6.16 7.40 24.99
CA PHE A 94 -7.11 7.82 26.01
C PHE A 94 -6.58 7.55 27.42
N ASP A 95 -6.04 6.36 27.66
CA ASP A 95 -5.57 5.95 29.00
C ASP A 95 -4.37 6.76 29.49
N ARG A 96 -3.49 7.18 28.56
CA ARG A 96 -2.22 7.85 28.89
C ARG A 96 -2.33 9.38 28.94
N TYR A 97 -3.26 9.95 28.17
CA TYR A 97 -3.37 11.40 27.99
C TYR A 97 -4.74 12.00 28.35
N GLY A 98 -5.76 11.18 28.61
CA GLY A 98 -7.10 11.67 28.96
C GLY A 98 -7.18 12.49 30.25
N ARG A 99 -6.13 12.46 31.09
CA ARG A 99 -6.01 13.25 32.32
C ARG A 99 -4.94 14.36 32.26
N ARG A 100 -4.28 14.54 31.11
CA ARG A 100 -3.24 15.58 30.94
C ARG A 100 -3.82 16.88 30.41
N SER A 101 -3.04 17.97 30.47
CA SER A 101 -3.46 19.25 29.90
C SER A 101 -3.65 19.12 28.38
N LYS A 102 -4.55 19.93 27.82
CA LYS A 102 -4.87 19.90 26.38
C LYS A 102 -3.62 20.08 25.53
N ALA A 103 -2.76 21.02 25.89
CA ALA A 103 -1.51 21.29 25.21
C ALA A 103 -0.60 20.04 25.15
N GLU A 104 -0.46 19.34 26.28
CA GLU A 104 0.41 18.18 26.40
C GLU A 104 -0.14 16.99 25.59
N ALA A 105 -1.45 16.76 25.66
CA ALA A 105 -2.11 15.75 24.85
C ALA A 105 -1.93 16.00 23.34
N LEU A 106 -1.98 17.27 22.90
CA LEU A 106 -1.80 17.65 21.50
C LEU A 106 -0.37 17.45 21.00
N VAL A 107 0.64 17.75 21.81
CA VAL A 107 2.05 17.48 21.45
C VAL A 107 2.26 15.98 21.25
N HIS A 108 1.73 15.16 22.17
CA HIS A 108 1.84 13.72 22.06
C HIS A 108 1.06 13.16 20.86
N LEU A 109 -0.14 13.67 20.58
CA LEU A 109 -0.91 13.30 19.40
C LEU A 109 -0.16 13.63 18.10
N ALA A 110 0.43 14.82 18.01
CA ALA A 110 1.21 15.22 16.85
C ALA A 110 2.40 14.27 16.64
N SER A 111 3.14 13.94 17.71
CA SER A 111 4.27 13.01 17.63
C SER A 111 3.84 11.60 17.19
N ALA A 112 2.70 11.10 17.69
CA ALA A 112 2.17 9.80 17.32
C ALA A 112 1.74 9.77 15.84
N ARG A 113 1.09 10.85 15.37
CA ARG A 113 0.68 11.01 13.97
C ARG A 113 1.86 11.10 13.02
N VAL A 114 2.91 11.85 13.36
CA VAL A 114 4.15 11.92 12.57
C VAL A 114 4.79 10.53 12.45
N LYS A 115 4.94 9.82 13.57
CA LYS A 115 5.51 8.46 13.57
C LYS A 115 4.67 7.47 12.77
N ALA A 116 3.35 7.60 12.78
CA ALA A 116 2.46 6.81 11.95
C ALA A 116 2.66 7.14 10.45
N PHE A 117 2.74 8.43 10.11
CA PHE A 117 2.92 8.91 8.74
C PHE A 117 4.24 8.41 8.12
N GLU A 118 5.35 8.52 8.85
CA GLU A 118 6.67 8.04 8.40
C GLU A 118 6.66 6.53 8.14
N LYS A 119 6.15 5.74 9.10
CA LYS A 119 6.03 4.28 8.92
C LYS A 119 5.14 3.88 7.76
N ASN A 120 4.09 4.66 7.50
CA ASN A 120 3.19 4.41 6.38
C ASN A 120 3.83 4.83 5.06
N ALA A 121 4.71 5.85 5.04
CA ALA A 121 5.43 6.27 3.85
C ALA A 121 6.41 5.18 3.37
N ASP A 122 7.18 4.59 4.29
CA ASP A 122 8.10 3.49 3.98
C ASP A 122 7.36 2.26 3.42
N GLN A 123 6.22 1.92 4.04
CA GLN A 123 5.37 0.82 3.58
C GLN A 123 4.77 1.11 2.21
N HIS A 124 4.33 2.35 1.97
CA HIS A 124 3.81 2.79 0.67
C HIS A 124 4.84 2.64 -0.44
N GLU A 125 6.08 3.04 -0.21
CA GLU A 125 7.15 2.91 -1.20
C GLU A 125 7.43 1.44 -1.54
N CYS A 126 7.49 0.59 -0.50
CA CYS A 126 7.69 -0.85 -0.69
C CYS A 126 6.52 -1.49 -1.47
N ARG A 127 5.27 -1.09 -1.18
CA ARG A 127 4.09 -1.56 -1.91
C ARG A 127 4.09 -1.09 -3.35
N ALA A 128 4.44 0.18 -3.60
CA ALA A 128 4.54 0.74 -4.94
C ALA A 128 5.58 0.00 -5.77
N LYS A 129 6.76 -0.31 -5.20
CA LYS A 129 7.80 -1.12 -5.85
C LYS A 129 7.29 -2.52 -6.22
N ARG A 130 6.64 -3.22 -5.29
CA ARG A 130 6.07 -4.56 -5.53
C ARG A 130 4.96 -4.52 -6.59
N TRP A 131 4.11 -3.50 -6.57
CA TRP A 131 3.08 -3.30 -7.58
C TRP A 131 3.68 -3.09 -8.97
N TRP A 132 4.73 -2.28 -9.09
CA TRP A 132 5.43 -2.10 -10.38
C TRP A 132 6.08 -3.38 -10.89
N ILE A 133 6.72 -4.17 -10.01
CA ILE A 133 7.28 -5.48 -10.38
C ILE A 133 6.17 -6.40 -10.88
N SER A 134 5.04 -6.45 -10.18
CA SER A 134 3.86 -7.22 -10.57
C SER A 134 3.34 -6.84 -11.95
N LEU A 135 3.28 -5.53 -12.24
CA LEU A 135 2.80 -5.00 -13.52
C LEU A 135 3.78 -5.30 -14.67
N ALA A 136 5.08 -5.17 -14.43
CA ALA A 136 6.10 -5.50 -15.41
C ALA A 136 6.08 -7.01 -15.74
N ALA A 137 5.96 -7.86 -14.72
CA ALA A 137 5.85 -9.31 -14.89
C ALA A 137 4.59 -9.70 -15.68
N LEU A 138 3.44 -9.07 -15.39
CA LEU A 138 2.21 -9.31 -16.14
C LEU A 138 2.36 -8.93 -17.62
N THR A 139 2.92 -7.75 -17.90
CA THR A 139 3.16 -7.27 -19.25
C THR A 139 4.08 -8.22 -20.03
N LEU A 140 5.15 -8.69 -19.40
CA LEU A 140 6.05 -9.67 -19.99
C LEU A 140 5.33 -11.01 -20.28
N GLY A 141 4.51 -11.50 -19.34
CA GLY A 141 3.72 -12.71 -19.51
C GLY A 141 2.75 -12.62 -20.69
N LEU A 142 2.13 -11.46 -20.90
CA LEU A 142 1.26 -11.22 -22.06
C LEU A 142 2.02 -11.30 -23.38
N ILE A 143 3.16 -10.61 -23.48
CA ILE A 143 4.00 -10.62 -24.69
C ILE A 143 4.43 -12.06 -25.03
N LEU A 144 4.90 -12.80 -24.02
CA LEU A 144 5.30 -14.20 -24.18
C LEU A 144 4.13 -15.10 -24.57
N SER A 145 2.94 -14.88 -24.00
CA SER A 145 1.72 -15.64 -24.34
C SER A 145 1.32 -15.45 -25.79
N VAL A 146 1.35 -14.21 -26.29
CA VAL A 146 1.05 -13.90 -27.68
C VAL A 146 2.07 -14.54 -28.61
N ALA A 147 3.37 -14.40 -28.31
CA ALA A 147 4.42 -15.04 -29.09
C ALA A 147 4.29 -16.57 -29.11
N ALA A 148 3.96 -17.17 -27.97
CA ALA A 148 3.75 -18.61 -27.85
C ALA A 148 2.60 -19.09 -28.75
N ILE A 149 1.48 -18.37 -28.78
CA ILE A 149 0.33 -18.74 -29.62
C ILE A 149 0.66 -18.56 -31.10
N VAL A 150 1.27 -17.44 -31.48
CA VAL A 150 1.60 -17.13 -32.89
C VAL A 150 2.64 -18.10 -33.48
N GLN A 151 3.62 -18.56 -32.70
CA GLN A 151 4.62 -19.53 -33.20
C GLN A 151 4.10 -20.97 -33.29
N THR A 152 2.88 -21.23 -32.81
CA THR A 152 2.26 -22.57 -32.84
C THR A 152 1.17 -22.71 -33.89
N GLY A 153 0.63 -21.59 -34.38
CA GLY A 153 -0.30 -21.55 -35.51
C GLY A 153 0.44 -21.43 -36.82
#